data_AF-A0A2T4V452-F1
#
_entry.id   AF-A0A2T4V452-F1
#
_cell.length_a   1.000
_cell.length_b   1.000
_cell.length_c   1.000
_cell.angle_alpha   90.00
_cell.angle_beta   90.00
_cell.angle_gamma   90.00
#
_symmetry.space_group_name_H-M   'P 1'
#
loop_
_entity.id
_entity.type
_entity.pdbx_description
1 polymer ?
#
loop_
_entity_poly.entity_id
_entity_poly.type
_entity_poly.pdbx_seq_one_letter_code
_entity_poly.pdbx_strand_id
1 'polypeptide(L)'
;MGATMLPFQLNDPVDLPAEKRGVAERISARLLETSRGTGRKPRLTLPNGEEIELPSELLLLLRDITAALARGEPVSVVPLHREMTTQEAADLLNVSRQHLVDLLEAGEIPFTRPGKGKHRRVLAADVLAYKKTRDAERRTALRELTRMSEDAGDYFGDAPGNFKRLDDLDE
;
A
#
# COMPACT_ATOMS: atom_id res chain seq x y z
N MET A 1 21.03 16.26 27.71
CA MET A 1 19.74 16.66 27.10
C MET A 1 19.12 15.42 26.48
N GLY A 2 18.36 14.66 27.27
CA GLY A 2 17.66 13.48 26.78
C GLY A 2 16.42 13.93 26.04
N ALA A 3 16.38 13.76 24.73
CA ALA A 3 15.12 13.85 24.00
C ALA A 3 14.24 12.72 24.52
N THR A 4 13.27 13.05 25.37
CA THR A 4 12.18 12.14 25.71
C THR A 4 11.41 11.88 24.42
N MET A 5 11.81 10.85 23.69
CA MET A 5 11.08 10.35 22.54
C MET A 5 9.71 9.94 23.06
N LEU A 6 8.68 10.73 22.76
CA LEU A 6 7.30 10.37 23.06
C LEU A 6 7.08 8.93 22.55
N PRO A 7 6.32 8.09 23.27
CA PRO A 7 6.07 6.73 22.83
C PRO A 7 5.47 6.80 21.43
N PHE A 8 6.19 6.26 20.46
CA PHE A 8 5.75 6.12 19.07
C PHE A 8 4.42 5.36 19.08
N GLN A 9 3.31 6.08 18.91
CA GLN A 9 2.04 5.43 18.67
C GLN A 9 2.13 4.86 17.25
N LEU A 10 2.08 3.53 17.13
CA LEU A 10 2.33 2.83 15.86
C LEU A 10 1.47 3.36 14.69
N ASN A 11 0.33 3.99 15.00
CA ASN A 11 -0.66 4.46 14.04
C ASN A 11 -0.49 5.92 13.60
N ASP A 12 0.31 6.75 14.28
CA ASP A 12 0.50 8.14 13.85
C ASP A 12 1.34 8.16 12.57
N PRO A 13 0.90 8.85 11.50
CA PRO A 13 1.67 8.93 10.28
C PRO A 13 3.05 9.54 10.55
N VAL A 14 4.08 8.78 10.20
CA VAL A 14 5.45 9.28 10.15
C VAL A 14 5.62 10.03 8.85
N ASP A 15 5.86 11.33 8.94
CA ASP A 15 6.33 12.13 7.83
C ASP A 15 7.80 12.52 8.06
N LEU A 16 8.58 12.48 6.99
CA LEU A 16 10.00 12.79 7.03
C LEU A 16 10.22 14.21 6.49
N PRO A 17 10.80 15.12 7.30
CA PRO A 17 11.16 16.46 6.85
C PRO A 17 11.98 16.43 5.56
N ALA A 18 11.79 17.43 4.69
CA ALA A 18 12.37 17.45 3.35
C ALA A 18 13.89 17.28 3.35
N GLU A 19 14.59 17.87 4.33
CA GLU A 19 16.04 17.79 4.51
C GLU A 19 16.54 16.38 4.87
N LYS A 20 15.65 15.51 5.39
CA LYS A 20 15.97 14.13 5.75
C LYS A 20 15.57 13.13 4.66
N ARG A 21 14.81 13.53 3.64
CA ARG A 21 14.35 12.63 2.56
C ARG A 21 15.49 12.03 1.76
N GLY A 22 16.56 12.78 1.50
CA GLY A 22 17.76 12.25 0.83
C GLY A 22 18.47 11.15 1.62
N VAL A 23 18.34 11.14 2.96
CA VAL A 23 18.85 10.03 3.80
C VAL A 23 17.98 8.78 3.62
N ALA A 24 16.65 8.94 3.60
CA ALA A 24 15.74 7.82 3.36
C ALA A 24 15.92 7.20 1.97
N GLU A 25 16.16 8.02 0.95
CA GLU A 25 16.48 7.56 -0.41
C GLU A 25 17.76 6.71 -0.44
N ARG A 26 18.82 7.19 0.23
CA ARG A 26 20.07 6.42 0.34
C ARG A 26 19.87 5.09 1.08
N ILE A 27 19.07 5.08 2.14
CA ILE A 27 18.76 3.86 2.90
C ILE A 27 18.01 2.87 2.01
N SER A 28 16.95 3.31 1.32
CA SER A 28 16.13 2.43 0.48
C SER A 28 16.94 1.82 -0.67
N ALA A 29 17.79 2.62 -1.33
CA ALA A 29 18.70 2.15 -2.38
C ALA A 29 19.69 1.08 -1.87
N ARG A 30 20.30 1.29 -0.70
CA ARG A 30 21.23 0.32 -0.10
C ARG A 30 20.55 -0.97 0.35
N LEU A 31 19.32 -0.88 0.87
CA LEU A 31 18.54 -2.06 1.25
C LEU A 31 18.16 -2.89 0.01
N LEU A 32 17.89 -2.26 -1.14
CA LEU A 32 17.67 -2.95 -2.41
C LEU A 32 18.92 -3.73 -2.86
N GLU A 33 20.10 -3.12 -2.78
CA GLU A 33 21.37 -3.75 -3.15
C GLU A 33 21.73 -4.93 -2.21
N THR A 34 21.51 -4.76 -0.90
CA THR A 34 21.86 -5.76 0.12
C THR A 34 21.03 -7.04 -0.02
N SER A 35 19.79 -6.94 -0.50
CA SER A 35 18.92 -8.10 -0.75
C SER A 35 19.44 -9.03 -1.86
N ARG A 36 20.40 -8.58 -2.68
CA ARG A 36 20.91 -9.31 -3.85
C ARG A 36 22.19 -10.11 -3.61
N GLY A 37 22.84 -9.95 -2.46
CA GLY A 37 23.99 -10.77 -2.13
C GLY A 37 24.96 -10.09 -1.20
N THR A 38 24.89 -10.41 0.08
CA THR A 38 26.05 -10.43 0.98
C THR A 38 25.76 -11.47 2.07
N GLY A 39 26.66 -12.41 2.32
CA GLY A 39 26.50 -13.44 3.36
C GLY A 39 26.52 -12.90 4.81
N ARG A 40 26.53 -11.57 4.99
CA ARG A 40 26.49 -10.90 6.29
C ARG A 40 25.10 -10.38 6.56
N LYS A 41 24.56 -10.76 7.72
CA LYS A 41 23.29 -10.26 8.20
C LYS A 41 23.43 -8.78 8.60
N PRO A 42 22.51 -7.90 8.19
CA PRO A 42 22.56 -6.51 8.57
C PRO A 42 22.32 -6.33 10.06
N ARG A 43 22.85 -5.23 10.60
CA ARG A 43 22.79 -4.89 12.02
C ARG A 43 22.36 -3.44 12.19
N LEU A 44 21.59 -3.17 13.24
CA LEU A 44 21.24 -1.85 13.69
C LEU A 44 22.21 -1.45 14.81
N THR A 45 22.91 -0.32 14.64
CA THR A 45 23.71 0.27 15.72
C THR A 45 22.86 1.28 16.48
N LEU A 46 22.66 1.04 17.76
CA LEU A 46 21.92 1.91 18.66
C LEU A 46 22.79 3.11 19.12
N PRO A 47 22.18 4.19 19.65
CA PRO A 47 22.94 5.35 20.14
C PRO A 47 23.94 5.04 21.26
N ASN A 48 23.73 3.94 22.00
CA ASN A 48 24.65 3.44 23.03
C ASN A 48 25.83 2.64 22.45
N GLY A 49 25.92 2.47 21.13
CA GLY A 49 26.94 1.68 20.44
C GLY A 49 26.66 0.18 20.35
N GLU A 50 25.55 -0.28 20.91
CA GLU A 50 25.12 -1.68 20.82
C GLU A 50 24.70 -2.05 19.40
N GLU A 51 25.13 -3.21 18.91
CA GLU A 51 24.73 -3.74 17.62
C GLU A 51 23.70 -4.86 17.79
N ILE A 52 22.55 -4.71 17.13
CA ILE A 52 21.47 -5.71 17.11
C ILE A 52 21.33 -6.27 15.70
N GLU A 53 21.31 -7.60 15.57
CA GLU A 53 21.05 -8.27 14.30
C GLU A 53 19.62 -8.02 13.83
N LEU A 54 19.45 -7.60 12.57
CA LEU A 54 18.15 -7.35 11.95
C LEU A 54 17.66 -8.60 11.23
N PRO A 55 16.49 -9.17 11.61
CA PRO A 55 15.81 -10.20 10.84
C PRO A 55 15.52 -9.77 9.40
N SER A 56 15.49 -10.74 8.49
CA SER A 56 15.23 -10.51 7.06
C SER A 56 13.90 -9.81 6.80
N GLU A 57 12.88 -10.12 7.60
CA GLU A 57 11.52 -9.60 7.48
C GLU A 57 11.50 -8.10 7.77
N LEU A 58 12.26 -7.65 8.78
CA LEU A 58 12.36 -6.23 9.13
C LEU A 58 13.10 -5.43 8.05
N LEU A 59 14.03 -6.04 7.32
CA LEU A 59 14.71 -5.35 6.21
C LEU A 59 13.76 -5.04 5.07
N LEU A 60 12.91 -5.99 4.70
CA LEU A 60 11.91 -5.80 3.64
C LEU A 60 10.94 -4.68 4.03
N LEU A 61 10.50 -4.69 5.29
CA LEU A 61 9.64 -3.63 5.82
C LEU A 61 10.34 -2.27 5.79
N LEU A 62 11.58 -2.18 6.30
CA LEU A 62 12.35 -0.94 6.31
C LEU A 62 12.60 -0.40 4.90
N ARG A 63 12.85 -1.29 3.93
CA ARG A 63 12.99 -0.92 2.51
C ARG A 63 11.74 -0.20 2.01
N ASP A 64 10.57 -0.79 2.23
CA ASP A 64 9.30 -0.25 1.72
C ASP A 64 8.93 1.06 2.43
N ILE A 65 9.11 1.12 3.75
CA ILE A 65 8.89 2.33 4.55
C ILE A 65 9.82 3.45 4.09
N THR A 66 11.12 3.20 3.98
CA THR A 66 12.09 4.24 3.58
C THR A 66 11.88 4.71 2.14
N ALA A 67 11.44 3.83 1.23
CA ALA A 67 11.08 4.23 -0.13
C ALA A 67 9.85 5.16 -0.16
N ALA A 68 8.81 4.89 0.62
CA ALA A 68 7.65 5.77 0.75
C ALA A 68 8.02 7.13 1.36
N LEU A 69 8.76 7.12 2.48
CA LEU A 69 9.22 8.35 3.13
C LEU A 69 10.13 9.20 2.23
N ALA A 70 10.96 8.57 1.40
CA ALA A 70 11.80 9.28 0.42
C ALA A 70 10.95 10.05 -0.63
N ARG A 71 9.78 9.52 -1.00
CA ARG A 71 8.82 10.20 -1.89
C ARG A 71 7.97 11.26 -1.18
N GLY A 72 8.14 11.42 0.14
CA GLY A 72 7.30 12.31 0.95
C GLY A 72 5.90 11.75 1.19
N GLU A 73 5.73 10.43 1.09
CA GLU A 73 4.49 9.74 1.44
C GLU A 73 4.54 9.39 2.94
N PRO A 74 3.62 9.92 3.78
CA PRO A 74 3.57 9.54 5.19
C PRO A 74 3.25 8.06 5.36
N VAL A 75 3.89 7.42 6.34
CA VAL A 75 3.74 5.99 6.60
C VAL A 75 3.20 5.74 8.00
N SER A 76 2.21 4.86 8.12
CA SER A 76 1.66 4.40 9.40
C SER A 76 1.74 2.87 9.47
N VAL A 77 1.96 2.31 10.66
CA VAL A 77 2.02 0.86 10.88
C VAL A 77 0.87 0.45 11.81
N VAL A 78 -0.10 -0.29 11.27
CA VAL A 78 -1.29 -0.66 12.02
C VAL A 78 -1.19 -2.11 12.51
N PRO A 79 -1.25 -2.40 13.83
CA PRO A 79 -1.30 -3.76 14.34
C PRO A 79 -2.56 -4.48 13.85
N LEU A 80 -2.44 -5.74 13.42
CA LEU A 80 -3.56 -6.51 12.86
C LEU A 80 -4.73 -6.73 13.83
N HIS A 81 -4.44 -6.84 15.13
CA HIS A 81 -5.45 -7.05 16.18
C HIS A 81 -6.12 -5.76 16.67
N ARG A 82 -5.74 -4.60 16.10
CA ARG A 82 -6.34 -3.32 16.47
C ARG A 82 -7.79 -3.29 16.01
N GLU A 83 -8.70 -2.95 16.92
CA GLU A 83 -10.04 -2.53 16.56
C GLU A 83 -10.02 -1.10 15.99
N MET A 84 -10.59 -0.95 14.81
CA MET A 84 -10.73 0.30 14.07
C MET A 84 -12.19 0.77 14.12
N THR A 85 -12.37 2.09 14.13
CA THR A 85 -13.65 2.71 13.83
C THR A 85 -14.01 2.53 12.36
N THR A 86 -15.29 2.70 12.03
CA THR A 86 -15.73 2.69 10.63
C THR A 86 -15.10 3.80 9.80
N GLN A 87 -14.68 4.91 10.41
CA GLN A 87 -14.00 5.96 9.66
C GLN A 87 -12.58 5.53 9.30
N GLU A 88 -11.79 5.08 10.28
CA GLU A 88 -10.42 4.62 10.04
C GLU A 88 -10.36 3.47 9.04
N ALA A 89 -11.30 2.52 9.10
CA ALA A 89 -11.38 1.42 8.15
C ALA A 89 -11.76 1.89 6.73
N ALA A 90 -12.61 2.92 6.61
CA ALA A 90 -13.00 3.47 5.31
C ALA A 90 -11.84 4.23 4.67
N ASP A 91 -11.10 4.99 5.48
CA ASP A 91 -9.89 5.70 5.07
C ASP A 91 -8.83 4.69 4.59
N LEU A 92 -8.64 3.58 5.31
CA LEU A 92 -7.70 2.51 4.92
C LEU A 92 -8.07 1.83 3.58
N LEU A 93 -9.37 1.68 3.30
CA LEU A 93 -9.85 1.11 2.04
C LEU A 93 -9.94 2.12 0.90
N ASN A 94 -9.73 3.41 1.20
CA ASN A 94 -9.93 4.55 0.32
C ASN A 94 -11.36 4.59 -0.28
N VAL A 95 -12.37 4.45 0.59
CA VAL A 95 -13.79 4.47 0.23
C VAL A 95 -14.58 5.40 1.14
N SER A 96 -15.82 5.72 0.78
CA SER A 96 -16.69 6.48 1.67
C SER A 96 -17.06 5.66 2.92
N ARG A 97 -17.22 6.32 4.06
CA ARG A 97 -17.70 5.67 5.29
C ARG A 97 -19.03 4.95 5.09
N GLN A 98 -19.93 5.53 4.28
CA GLN A 98 -21.22 4.91 4.00
C GLN A 98 -21.04 3.59 3.24
N HIS A 99 -20.20 3.57 2.20
CA HIS A 99 -19.92 2.35 1.46
C HIS A 99 -19.30 1.28 2.35
N LEU A 100 -18.40 1.64 3.27
CA LEU A 100 -17.90 0.67 4.25
C LEU A 100 -19.05 0.10 5.10
N VAL A 101 -19.96 0.95 5.60
CA VAL A 101 -21.09 0.48 6.41
C VAL A 101 -21.94 -0.52 5.61
N ASP A 102 -22.18 -0.27 4.33
CA ASP A 102 -22.92 -1.18 3.47
C ASP A 102 -22.19 -2.55 3.35
N LEU A 103 -20.85 -2.55 3.21
CA LEU A 103 -20.05 -3.78 3.23
C LEU A 103 -20.14 -4.53 4.56
N LEU A 104 -20.12 -3.81 5.68
CA LEU A 104 -20.27 -4.42 7.01
C LEU A 104 -21.65 -5.06 7.19
N GLU A 105 -22.70 -4.36 6.74
CA GLU A 105 -24.08 -4.84 6.85
C GLU A 105 -24.38 -6.00 5.88
N ALA A 106 -23.72 -6.03 4.72
CA ALA A 106 -23.73 -7.16 3.79
C ALA A 106 -22.95 -8.39 4.29
N GLY A 107 -22.14 -8.24 5.35
CA GLY A 107 -21.33 -9.33 5.91
C GLY A 107 -20.01 -9.59 5.17
N GLU A 108 -19.62 -8.71 4.24
CA GLU A 108 -18.38 -8.80 3.47
C GLU A 108 -17.12 -8.60 4.33
N ILE A 109 -17.26 -7.83 5.42
CA ILE A 109 -16.20 -7.62 6.40
C ILE A 109 -16.80 -7.83 7.81
N PRO A 110 -16.22 -8.75 8.62
CA PRO A 110 -16.63 -8.95 10.00
C PRO A 110 -16.55 -7.66 10.82
N PHE A 111 -17.51 -7.45 11.71
CA PHE A 111 -17.48 -6.35 12.66
C PHE A 111 -18.08 -6.76 13.99
N THR A 112 -17.65 -6.09 15.06
CA THR A 112 -18.19 -6.26 16.41
C THR A 112 -18.93 -4.99 16.84
N ARG A 113 -19.88 -5.16 17.75
CA ARG A 113 -20.43 -4.06 18.55
C ARG A 113 -20.05 -4.38 20.00
N PRO A 114 -19.02 -3.72 20.58
CA PRO A 114 -18.67 -3.96 21.97
C PRO A 114 -19.92 -3.73 22.84
N GLY A 115 -20.17 -4.60 23.83
CA GLY A 115 -21.52 -4.82 24.39
C GLY A 115 -22.31 -3.60 24.90
N LYS A 116 -21.66 -2.51 25.31
CA LYS A 116 -22.32 -1.24 25.70
C LYS A 116 -22.18 -0.10 24.67
N GLY A 117 -21.48 -0.36 23.57
CA GLY A 117 -21.16 0.62 22.54
C GLY A 117 -22.14 0.59 21.38
N LYS A 118 -22.62 1.77 20.97
CA LYS A 118 -23.49 1.92 19.79
C LYS A 118 -22.71 1.80 18.46
N HIS A 119 -21.39 1.98 18.49
CA HIS A 119 -20.56 2.09 17.30
C HIS A 119 -19.91 0.75 16.94
N ARG A 120 -19.91 0.44 15.64
CA ARG A 120 -19.22 -0.72 15.08
C ARG A 120 -17.70 -0.60 15.26
N ARG A 121 -17.05 -1.74 15.42
CA ARG A 121 -15.60 -1.91 15.44
C ARG A 121 -15.21 -3.01 14.45
N VAL A 122 -14.11 -2.81 13.75
CA VAL A 122 -13.63 -3.71 12.70
C VAL A 122 -12.17 -4.00 12.98
N LEU A 123 -11.72 -5.26 12.91
CA LEU A 123 -10.31 -5.56 13.09
C LEU A 123 -9.52 -5.13 11.85
N ALA A 124 -8.34 -4.54 12.07
CA ALA A 124 -7.44 -4.18 10.96
C ALA A 124 -7.12 -5.36 10.05
N ALA A 125 -6.96 -6.57 10.63
CA ALA A 125 -6.77 -7.81 9.89
C ALA A 125 -7.88 -8.07 8.87
N ASP A 126 -9.13 -7.90 9.27
CA ASP A 126 -10.31 -8.18 8.43
C ASP A 126 -10.41 -7.17 7.28
N VAL A 127 -10.14 -5.89 7.58
CA VAL A 127 -10.11 -4.83 6.55
C VAL A 127 -9.01 -5.10 5.52
N LEU A 128 -7.82 -5.48 5.96
CA LEU A 128 -6.69 -5.78 5.07
C LEU A 128 -6.92 -7.07 4.26
N ALA A 129 -7.57 -8.08 4.84
CA ALA A 129 -7.94 -9.29 4.13
C ALA A 129 -8.93 -8.98 3.00
N TYR A 130 -9.98 -8.20 3.29
CA TYR A 130 -10.93 -7.73 2.29
C TYR A 130 -10.23 -6.93 1.17
N LYS A 131 -9.37 -5.98 1.54
CA LYS A 131 -8.59 -5.19 0.57
C LYS A 131 -7.78 -6.08 -0.37
N LYS A 132 -7.10 -7.09 0.17
CA LYS A 132 -6.26 -8.00 -0.60
C LYS A 132 -7.07 -8.79 -1.63
N THR A 133 -8.24 -9.32 -1.24
CA THR A 133 -9.15 -10.03 -2.15
C THR A 133 -9.66 -9.08 -3.24
N ARG A 134 -10.19 -7.91 -2.85
CA ARG A 134 -10.70 -6.89 -3.78
C ARG A 134 -9.64 -6.44 -4.80
N ASP A 135 -8.41 -6.19 -4.35
CA ASP A 135 -7.33 -5.74 -5.22
C ASP A 135 -6.84 -6.87 -6.15
N ALA A 136 -6.98 -8.15 -5.76
CA ALA A 136 -6.72 -9.29 -6.63
C ALA A 136 -7.77 -9.43 -7.73
N GLU A 137 -9.06 -9.33 -7.39
CA GLU A 137 -10.17 -9.36 -8.35
C GLU A 137 -10.07 -8.22 -9.36
N ARG A 138 -9.79 -6.99 -8.89
CA ARG A 138 -9.59 -5.82 -9.75
C ARG A 138 -8.47 -6.03 -10.76
N ARG A 139 -7.33 -6.59 -10.34
CA ARG A 139 -6.21 -6.89 -11.24
C ARG A 139 -6.54 -7.97 -12.26
N THR A 140 -7.36 -8.96 -11.89
CA THR A 140 -7.83 -9.97 -12.83
C THR A 140 -8.78 -9.36 -13.86
N ALA A 141 -9.79 -8.58 -13.42
CA ALA A 141 -10.70 -7.89 -14.32
C ALA A 141 -9.98 -6.94 -15.30
N LEU A 142 -8.99 -6.17 -14.82
CA LEU A 142 -8.19 -5.31 -15.69
C LEU A 142 -7.40 -6.10 -16.73
N ARG A 143 -6.81 -7.24 -16.37
CA ARG A 143 -6.10 -8.12 -17.31
C ARG A 143 -7.05 -8.69 -18.37
N GLU A 144 -8.26 -9.05 -17.98
CA GLU A 144 -9.30 -9.50 -18.92
C GLU A 144 -9.68 -8.40 -19.91
N LEU A 145 -9.89 -7.16 -19.44
CA LEU A 145 -10.17 -6.02 -20.32
C LEU A 145 -9.02 -5.72 -21.29
N THR A 146 -7.77 -5.79 -20.82
CA THR A 146 -6.59 -5.66 -21.69
C THR A 146 -6.55 -6.76 -22.73
N ARG A 147 -6.72 -8.03 -22.34
CA ARG A 147 -6.75 -9.17 -23.27
C ARG A 147 -7.85 -9.03 -24.31
N MET A 148 -9.06 -8.64 -23.89
CA MET A 148 -10.18 -8.40 -24.82
C MET A 148 -9.90 -7.24 -25.78
N SER A 149 -9.12 -6.24 -25.36
CA SER A 149 -8.76 -5.10 -26.20
C SER A 149 -7.63 -5.45 -27.18
N GLU A 150 -6.68 -6.29 -26.77
CA GLU A 150 -5.64 -6.87 -27.64
C GLU A 150 -6.28 -7.79 -28.69
N ASP A 151 -7.15 -8.72 -28.28
CA ASP A 151 -7.90 -9.58 -29.20
C ASP A 151 -8.72 -8.72 -30.19
N ALA A 152 -9.44 -7.70 -29.70
CA ALA A 152 -10.20 -6.80 -30.58
C ALA A 152 -9.28 -6.01 -31.53
N GLY A 153 -8.12 -5.55 -31.08
CA GLY A 153 -7.11 -4.90 -31.92
C GLY A 153 -6.59 -5.81 -33.02
N ASP A 154 -6.36 -7.10 -32.72
CA ASP A 154 -5.98 -8.12 -33.69
C ASP A 154 -7.13 -8.41 -34.68
N TYR A 155 -8.39 -8.34 -34.25
CA TYR A 155 -9.57 -8.44 -35.14
C TYR A 155 -9.69 -7.27 -36.13
N PHE A 156 -9.22 -6.07 -35.78
CA PHE A 156 -9.18 -4.91 -36.68
C PHE A 156 -7.85 -4.79 -37.46
N GLY A 157 -6.85 -5.62 -37.13
CA GLY A 157 -5.49 -5.57 -37.69
C GLY A 157 -5.33 -6.19 -39.07
N ASP A 158 -6.36 -6.81 -39.63
CA ASP A 158 -6.30 -7.46 -40.95
C ASP A 158 -7.52 -7.11 -41.83
N ALA A 159 -7.95 -5.85 -41.80
CA ALA A 159 -8.86 -5.34 -42.82
C ALA A 159 -8.04 -4.90 -44.06
N PRO A 160 -8.07 -5.61 -45.20
CA PRO A 160 -7.56 -5.09 -46.46
C PRO A 160 -8.55 -4.04 -46.98
N GLY A 161 -8.51 -2.85 -46.37
CA GLY A 161 -9.38 -1.73 -46.69
C GLY A 161 -8.55 -0.56 -47.16
N ASN A 162 -8.53 -0.35 -48.48
CA ASN A 162 -7.99 0.84 -49.13
C ASN A 162 -8.82 2.08 -48.71
N PHE A 163 -8.59 2.62 -47.52
CA PHE A 163 -9.21 3.87 -47.10
C PHE A 163 -8.35 5.02 -47.60
N LYS A 164 -8.82 5.68 -48.67
CA LYS A 164 -8.35 7.02 -49.04
C LYS A 164 -8.48 7.95 -47.84
N ARG A 165 -7.48 8.79 -47.64
CA ARG A 165 -7.47 9.79 -46.57
C ARG A 165 -8.58 10.82 -46.89
N LEU A 166 -9.33 11.24 -45.88
CA LEU A 166 -10.46 12.17 -46.04
C LEU A 166 -10.03 13.54 -46.59
N ASP A 167 -8.73 13.82 -46.57
CA ASP A 167 -8.12 15.04 -47.13
C ASP A 167 -8.07 15.04 -48.68
N ASP A 168 -8.39 13.92 -49.34
CA ASP A 168 -8.31 13.76 -50.81
C ASP A 168 -9.67 14.01 -51.52
N LEU A 169 -10.68 14.60 -50.84
CA LEU A 169 -12.07 14.67 -51.32
C LEU A 169 -12.63 16.07 -51.63
N ASP A 170 -11.81 17.11 -51.72
CA ASP A 170 -12.26 18.43 -52.17
C ASP A 170 -11.37 18.98 -53.30
N GLU A 171 -11.72 18.63 -54.54
CA GLU A 171 -11.51 19.45 -55.76
C GLU A 171 -12.88 19.73 -56.42
#